data_AF-A0A6M1U7A2-F1
#
_entry.id   AF-A0A6M1U7A2-F1
#
_cell.length_a   1.000
_cell.length_b   1.000
_cell.length_c   1.000
_cell.angle_alpha   90.00
_cell.angle_beta   90.00
_cell.angle_gamma   90.00
#
_symmetry.space_group_name_H-M   'P 1'
#
loop_
_entity.id
_entity.type
_entity.pdbx_description
1 polymer ?
#
loop_
_entity_poly.entity_id
_entity_poly.type
_entity_poly.pdbx_seq_one_letter_code
_entity_poly.pdbx_strand_id
1 'polypeptide(L)'
;MKKMVSVSLLAAALLVGGVGTIHAEEGAQQQAKWKQTPEYQALQTLQEQRKQLNEQLKAQGEQNKAAWEALKGDVSPEVHEQVKSVLEAIKPLREENKQLVAQLKEAKQAKDEERVSALKAEIAANHQEIEAKLAPIQAEWQQVKELHQSLKPIKSQVQPIREEKKANHEKVIQLRGDLRETLKNAKEAYQNGAETEWKEMLNDAAGLLEQLNAVKEEILTQKQAIYDVLK
;
A
#
# COMPACT_ATOMS: atom_id res chain seq x y z
N MET A 1 -4.60 18.74 -45.94
CA MET A 1 -4.35 17.67 -46.93
C MET A 1 -3.98 16.42 -46.13
N LYS A 2 -4.90 15.45 -45.96
CA LYS A 2 -4.92 14.16 -46.70
C LYS A 2 -3.50 13.59 -46.85
N LYS A 3 -3.16 12.40 -46.32
CA LYS A 3 -3.70 11.10 -46.74
C LYS A 3 -3.53 10.00 -45.68
N MET A 4 -4.53 9.12 -45.63
CA MET A 4 -4.49 7.75 -45.10
C MET A 4 -3.57 6.85 -45.94
N VAL A 5 -2.99 5.83 -45.30
CA VAL A 5 -2.66 4.47 -45.79
C VAL A 5 -2.59 3.63 -44.50
N SER A 6 -3.44 2.68 -44.11
CA SER A 6 -4.23 1.60 -44.69
C SER A 6 -3.44 0.44 -45.33
N VAL A 7 -3.67 -0.75 -44.74
CA VAL A 7 -3.70 -2.10 -45.33
C VAL A 7 -2.42 -2.96 -45.28
N SER A 8 -2.53 -3.99 -44.42
CA SER A 8 -2.16 -5.42 -44.59
C SER A 8 -0.70 -5.88 -44.65
N LEU A 9 -0.42 -7.02 -44.01
CA LEU A 9 -0.33 -8.33 -44.69
C LEU A 9 -0.01 -9.48 -43.70
N LEU A 10 -0.78 -10.57 -43.86
CA LEU A 10 -0.51 -11.99 -43.58
C LEU A 10 -0.43 -12.47 -42.11
N ALA A 11 -0.94 -13.65 -41.75
CA ALA A 11 -1.07 -14.86 -42.56
C ALA A 11 -2.33 -15.68 -42.25
N ALA A 12 -2.98 -16.12 -43.32
CA ALA A 12 -3.86 -17.29 -43.36
C ALA A 12 -3.01 -18.55 -43.58
N ALA A 13 -3.31 -19.63 -42.86
CA ALA A 13 -3.13 -21.05 -43.17
C ALA A 13 -3.41 -21.82 -41.85
N LEU A 14 -4.39 -22.71 -41.72
CA LEU A 14 -4.53 -23.95 -42.46
C LEU A 14 -6.01 -24.39 -42.51
N LEU A 15 -6.54 -24.54 -43.71
CA LEU A 15 -7.60 -25.48 -44.03
C LEU A 15 -7.03 -26.41 -45.10
N VAL A 16 -6.66 -27.63 -44.71
CA VAL A 16 -6.48 -28.75 -45.63
C VAL A 16 -7.10 -29.98 -44.99
N GLY A 17 -8.15 -30.49 -45.64
CA GLY A 17 -8.43 -31.91 -45.68
C GLY A 17 -9.45 -32.46 -44.67
N GLY A 18 -10.71 -32.54 -45.11
CA GLY A 18 -11.54 -33.73 -44.89
C GLY A 18 -12.23 -33.88 -43.53
N VAL A 19 -13.55 -33.75 -43.54
CA VAL A 19 -14.50 -34.24 -42.51
C VAL A 19 -14.44 -33.48 -41.18
N GLY A 20 -15.17 -32.36 -41.09
CA GLY A 20 -15.38 -31.67 -39.81
C GLY A 20 -15.93 -30.25 -39.88
N THR A 21 -16.68 -29.86 -40.91
CA THR A 21 -17.18 -28.48 -41.07
C THR A 21 -18.41 -28.15 -40.23
N ILE A 22 -18.96 -29.08 -39.44
CA ILE A 22 -20.12 -28.78 -38.58
C ILE A 22 -19.69 -28.12 -37.26
N HIS A 23 -18.47 -28.35 -36.74
CA HIS A 23 -18.08 -27.89 -35.41
C HIS A 23 -17.39 -26.50 -35.36
N ALA A 24 -16.86 -25.99 -36.48
CA ALA A 24 -16.10 -24.73 -36.49
C ALA A 24 -17.00 -23.47 -36.61
N GLU A 25 -18.09 -23.54 -37.37
CA GLU A 25 -19.10 -22.46 -37.39
C GLU A 25 -19.97 -22.46 -36.12
N GLU A 26 -20.26 -23.64 -35.55
CA GLU A 26 -20.93 -23.76 -34.25
C GLU A 26 -20.10 -23.14 -33.13
N GLY A 27 -18.78 -23.35 -33.09
CA GLY A 27 -17.91 -22.73 -32.08
C GLY A 27 -17.84 -21.20 -32.13
N ALA A 28 -17.87 -20.60 -33.33
CA ALA A 28 -17.89 -19.14 -33.50
C ALA A 28 -19.27 -18.51 -33.21
N GLN A 29 -20.36 -19.19 -33.59
CA GLN A 29 -21.73 -18.75 -33.26
C GLN A 29 -22.08 -18.98 -31.79
N GLN A 30 -21.62 -20.08 -31.17
CA GLN A 30 -21.74 -20.31 -29.73
C GLN A 30 -20.92 -19.29 -28.95
N GLN A 31 -19.72 -18.91 -29.42
CA GLN A 31 -18.92 -17.82 -28.83
C GLN A 31 -19.61 -16.44 -28.88
N ALA A 32 -20.55 -16.23 -29.80
CA ALA A 32 -21.34 -15.01 -29.88
C ALA A 32 -22.59 -15.06 -28.97
N LYS A 33 -23.17 -16.25 -28.75
CA LYS A 33 -24.40 -16.45 -27.96
C LYS A 33 -24.18 -16.30 -26.44
N TRP A 34 -23.06 -16.80 -25.90
CA TRP A 34 -22.85 -16.75 -24.44
C TRP A 34 -22.66 -15.32 -23.91
N LYS A 35 -22.16 -14.39 -24.75
CA LYS A 35 -22.06 -12.97 -24.40
C LYS A 35 -23.41 -12.26 -24.27
N GLN A 36 -24.48 -12.91 -24.74
CA GLN A 36 -25.84 -12.39 -24.66
C GLN A 36 -26.60 -12.93 -23.45
N THR A 37 -26.00 -13.81 -22.64
CA THR A 37 -26.69 -14.32 -21.46
C THR A 37 -26.75 -13.29 -20.34
N PRO A 38 -27.80 -13.32 -19.52
CA PRO A 38 -27.94 -12.42 -18.37
C PRO A 38 -26.75 -12.48 -17.41
N GLU A 39 -26.20 -13.68 -17.18
CA GLU A 39 -25.08 -13.92 -16.26
C GLU A 39 -23.82 -13.19 -16.74
N TYR A 40 -23.53 -13.25 -18.03
CA TYR A 40 -22.38 -12.54 -18.59
C TYR A 40 -22.55 -11.01 -18.56
N GLN A 41 -23.76 -10.51 -18.85
CA GLN A 41 -24.07 -9.08 -18.80
C GLN A 41 -23.99 -8.52 -17.37
N ALA A 42 -24.46 -9.28 -16.38
CA ALA A 42 -24.32 -8.94 -14.96
C ALA A 42 -22.84 -8.83 -14.58
N LEU A 43 -22.03 -9.81 -14.98
CA LEU A 43 -20.60 -9.82 -14.71
C LEU A 43 -19.88 -8.63 -15.39
N GLN A 44 -20.27 -8.28 -16.61
CA GLN A 44 -19.72 -7.11 -17.31
C GLN A 44 -20.09 -5.79 -16.61
N THR A 45 -21.32 -5.67 -16.10
CA THR A 45 -21.76 -4.50 -15.34
C THR A 45 -20.94 -4.33 -14.06
N LEU A 46 -20.76 -5.42 -13.30
CA LEU A 46 -19.94 -5.44 -12.10
C LEU A 46 -18.46 -5.13 -12.39
N GLN A 47 -17.94 -5.54 -13.56
CA GLN A 47 -16.59 -5.20 -13.98
C GLN A 47 -16.44 -3.71 -14.27
N GLU A 48 -17.45 -3.06 -14.84
CA GLU A 48 -17.41 -1.63 -15.11
C GLU A 48 -17.48 -0.81 -13.82
N GLN A 49 -18.37 -1.19 -12.90
CA GLN A 49 -18.39 -0.63 -11.54
C GLN A 49 -17.03 -0.76 -10.86
N ARG A 50 -16.39 -1.93 -10.97
CA ARG A 50 -15.04 -2.16 -10.43
C ARG A 50 -14.00 -1.21 -11.03
N LYS A 51 -14.10 -0.86 -12.32
CA LYS A 51 -13.16 0.08 -12.95
C LYS A 51 -13.33 1.47 -12.38
N GLN A 52 -14.56 1.96 -12.31
CA GLN A 52 -14.90 3.25 -11.70
C GLN A 52 -14.40 3.32 -10.26
N LEU A 53 -14.61 2.26 -9.47
CA LEU A 53 -14.15 2.19 -8.09
C LEU A 53 -12.61 2.20 -7.98
N ASN A 54 -11.89 1.60 -8.93
CA ASN A 54 -10.42 1.69 -8.95
C ASN A 54 -9.94 3.12 -9.25
N GLU A 55 -10.64 3.86 -10.08
CA GLU A 55 -10.32 5.25 -10.38
C GLU A 55 -10.55 6.13 -9.14
N GLN A 56 -11.68 5.96 -8.46
CA GLN A 56 -11.95 6.63 -7.18
C GLN A 56 -10.88 6.29 -6.12
N LEU A 57 -10.51 5.01 -5.99
CA LEU A 57 -9.45 4.59 -5.07
C LEU A 57 -8.09 5.21 -5.39
N LYS A 58 -7.76 5.42 -6.68
CA LYS A 58 -6.54 6.09 -7.10
C LYS A 58 -6.59 7.58 -6.76
N ALA A 59 -7.65 8.27 -7.17
CA ALA A 59 -7.85 9.69 -6.90
C ALA A 59 -7.81 9.99 -5.39
N GLN A 60 -8.51 9.20 -4.58
CA GLN A 60 -8.47 9.32 -3.12
C GLN A 60 -7.06 9.03 -2.56
N GLY A 61 -6.32 8.10 -3.18
CA GLY A 61 -4.93 7.85 -2.80
C GLY A 61 -4.02 9.06 -3.00
N GLU A 62 -4.21 9.78 -4.10
CA GLU A 62 -3.48 11.02 -4.41
C GLU A 62 -3.85 12.14 -3.43
N GLN A 63 -5.14 12.29 -3.11
CA GLN A 63 -5.60 13.24 -2.09
C GLN A 63 -4.97 12.97 -0.73
N ASN A 64 -4.96 11.72 -0.27
CA ASN A 64 -4.34 11.35 1.00
C ASN A 64 -2.83 11.62 0.98
N LYS A 65 -2.16 11.35 -0.15
CA LYS A 65 -0.73 11.65 -0.30
C LYS A 65 -0.48 13.14 -0.17
N ALA A 66 -1.25 13.96 -0.89
CA ALA A 66 -1.13 15.41 -0.83
C ALA A 66 -1.38 15.96 0.59
N ALA A 67 -2.40 15.46 1.30
CA ALA A 67 -2.69 15.84 2.67
C ALA A 67 -1.55 15.47 3.63
N TRP A 68 -0.97 14.27 3.49
CA TRP A 68 0.20 13.87 4.27
C TRP A 68 1.43 14.75 4.00
N GLU A 69 1.68 15.14 2.74
CA GLU A 69 2.79 16.05 2.44
C GLU A 69 2.53 17.45 3.00
N ALA A 70 1.30 17.96 2.93
CA ALA A 70 0.93 19.23 3.54
C ALA A 70 1.16 19.25 5.06
N LEU A 71 0.86 18.13 5.75
CA LEU A 71 1.08 17.99 7.19
C LEU A 71 2.56 17.94 7.59
N LYS A 72 3.45 17.50 6.70
CA LYS A 72 4.90 17.56 6.98
C LYS A 72 5.43 19.01 6.98
N GLY A 73 4.64 19.94 6.45
CA GLY A 73 4.94 21.37 6.46
C GLY A 73 6.25 21.70 5.75
N ASP A 74 6.89 22.77 6.21
CA ASP A 74 8.13 23.30 5.63
C ASP A 74 9.39 22.57 6.10
N VAL A 75 9.27 21.52 6.91
CA VAL A 75 10.42 20.73 7.34
C VAL A 75 10.89 19.90 6.15
N SER A 76 11.96 20.37 5.51
CA SER A 76 12.48 19.71 4.33
C SER A 76 13.05 18.32 4.67
N PRO A 77 13.07 17.38 3.70
CA PRO A 77 13.72 16.08 3.88
C PRO A 77 15.17 16.21 4.35
N GLU A 78 15.90 17.21 3.85
CA GLU A 78 17.29 17.49 4.21
C GLU A 78 17.43 17.86 5.69
N VAL A 79 16.53 18.72 6.21
CA VAL A 79 16.49 19.07 7.64
C VAL A 79 16.25 17.83 8.49
N HIS A 80 15.31 16.98 8.09
CA HIS A 80 15.02 15.75 8.81
C HIS A 80 16.22 14.77 8.81
N GLU A 81 16.92 14.64 7.68
CA GLU A 81 18.13 13.83 7.56
C GLU A 81 19.29 14.38 8.40
N GLN A 82 19.53 15.69 8.37
CA GLN A 82 20.56 16.34 9.16
C GLN A 82 20.32 16.14 10.66
N VAL A 83 19.10 16.39 11.14
CA VAL A 83 18.72 16.16 12.55
C VAL A 83 18.89 14.68 12.90
N LYS A 84 18.44 13.75 12.04
CA LYS A 84 18.60 12.31 12.27
C LYS A 84 20.08 11.92 12.38
N SER A 85 20.93 12.39 11.48
CA SER A 85 22.36 12.09 11.48
C SER A 85 23.04 12.54 12.77
N VAL A 86 22.76 13.77 13.23
CA VAL A 86 23.31 14.28 14.49
C VAL A 86 22.78 13.48 15.69
N LEU A 87 21.49 13.13 15.71
CA LEU A 87 20.90 12.30 16.77
C LEU A 87 21.52 10.89 16.83
N GLU A 88 21.85 10.31 15.67
CA GLU A 88 22.56 9.04 15.58
C GLU A 88 24.02 9.18 16.07
N ALA A 89 24.70 10.28 15.74
CA ALA A 89 26.07 10.55 16.17
C ALA A 89 26.20 10.76 17.69
N ILE A 90 25.21 11.37 18.35
CA ILE A 90 25.22 11.57 19.82
C ILE A 90 24.70 10.36 20.60
N LYS A 91 24.04 9.40 19.94
CA LYS A 91 23.47 8.20 20.57
C LYS A 91 24.50 7.39 21.38
N PRO A 92 25.72 7.08 20.87
CA PRO A 92 26.73 6.38 21.66
C PRO A 92 27.13 7.16 22.92
N LEU A 93 27.37 8.47 22.82
CA LEU A 93 27.71 9.32 23.97
C LEU A 93 26.62 9.32 25.04
N ARG A 94 25.34 9.32 24.64
CA ARG A 94 24.21 9.20 25.57
C ARG A 94 24.17 7.84 26.27
N GLU A 95 24.52 6.77 25.57
CA GLU A 95 24.53 5.43 26.14
C GLU A 95 25.72 5.22 27.08
N GLU A 96 26.89 5.72 26.69
CA GLU A 96 28.08 5.79 27.54
C GLU A 96 27.78 6.57 28.83
N ASN A 97 27.14 7.74 28.74
CA ASN A 97 26.73 8.49 29.92
C ASN A 97 25.79 7.72 30.85
N LYS A 98 24.88 6.90 30.33
CA LYS A 98 24.04 6.04 31.19
C LYS A 98 24.89 5.02 31.95
N GLN A 99 25.88 4.43 31.29
CA GLN A 99 26.81 3.49 31.91
C GLN A 99 27.68 4.18 32.98
N LEU A 100 28.23 5.36 32.66
CA LEU A 100 29.01 6.17 33.59
C LEU A 100 28.18 6.61 34.80
N VAL A 101 26.90 6.95 34.63
CA VAL A 101 25.99 7.27 35.74
C VAL A 101 25.75 6.05 36.63
N ALA A 102 25.64 4.85 36.07
CA ALA A 102 25.54 3.62 36.85
C ALA A 102 26.83 3.36 37.66
N GLN A 103 28.00 3.46 37.01
CA GLN A 103 29.31 3.34 37.68
C GLN A 103 29.50 4.42 38.75
N LEU A 104 29.01 5.64 38.53
CA LEU A 104 29.09 6.74 39.49
C LEU A 104 28.27 6.42 40.74
N LYS A 105 27.12 5.75 40.59
CA LYS A 105 26.31 5.30 41.72
C LYS A 105 27.04 4.25 42.55
N GLU A 106 27.72 3.31 41.90
CA GLU A 106 28.53 2.27 42.56
C GLU A 106 29.73 2.88 43.28
N ALA A 107 30.47 3.78 42.63
CA ALA A 107 31.62 4.46 43.23
C ALA A 107 31.24 5.29 44.46
N LYS A 108 30.07 5.96 44.43
CA LYS A 108 29.52 6.67 45.60
C LYS A 108 29.17 5.72 46.75
N GLN A 109 28.65 4.54 46.46
CA GLN A 109 28.36 3.53 47.49
C GLN A 109 29.65 2.97 48.11
N ALA A 110 30.69 2.79 47.29
CA ALA A 110 32.02 2.39 47.74
C ALA A 110 32.80 3.51 48.45
N LYS A 111 32.28 4.75 48.46
CA LYS A 111 32.95 5.96 48.98
C LYS A 111 34.32 6.23 48.34
N ASP A 112 34.46 5.87 47.06
CA ASP A 112 35.66 6.11 46.27
C ASP A 112 35.60 7.52 45.65
N GLU A 113 36.10 8.52 46.38
CA GLU A 113 36.04 9.93 45.98
C GLU A 113 36.84 10.21 44.70
N GLU A 114 37.94 9.50 44.46
CA GLU A 114 38.78 9.68 43.27
C GLU A 114 38.03 9.17 42.03
N ARG A 115 37.43 7.97 42.11
CA ARG A 115 36.62 7.42 41.02
C ARG A 115 35.36 8.24 40.78
N VAL A 116 34.73 8.77 41.84
CA VAL A 116 33.58 9.68 41.73
C VAL A 116 33.95 10.96 40.98
N SER A 117 35.11 11.56 41.26
CA SER A 117 35.58 12.76 40.58
C SER A 117 35.85 12.51 39.09
N ALA A 118 36.57 11.41 38.77
CA ALA A 118 36.88 11.03 37.39
C ALA A 118 35.61 10.78 36.56
N LEU A 119 34.65 10.00 37.10
CA LEU A 119 33.39 9.71 36.41
C LEU A 119 32.54 10.97 36.18
N LYS A 120 32.54 11.93 37.12
CA LYS A 120 31.86 13.22 36.91
C LYS A 120 32.50 14.02 35.77
N ALA A 121 33.82 14.00 35.66
CA ALA A 121 34.54 14.70 34.60
C ALA A 121 34.24 14.07 33.23
N GLU A 122 34.25 12.74 33.12
CA GLU A 122 33.89 12.01 31.89
C GLU A 122 32.44 12.30 31.45
N ILE A 123 31.47 12.24 32.38
CA ILE A 123 30.06 12.59 32.08
C ILE A 123 29.94 14.04 31.60
N ALA A 124 30.66 14.98 32.24
CA ALA A 124 30.64 16.38 31.86
C ALA A 124 31.24 16.62 30.46
N ALA A 125 32.35 15.95 30.13
CA ALA A 125 32.97 16.02 28.81
C ALA A 125 32.01 15.50 27.72
N ASN A 126 31.35 14.36 27.96
CA ASN A 126 30.35 13.80 27.06
C ASN A 126 29.13 14.74 26.90
N HIS A 127 28.67 15.39 27.96
CA HIS A 127 27.62 16.41 27.86
C HIS A 127 28.04 17.60 26.99
N GLN A 128 29.26 18.12 27.17
CA GLN A 128 29.78 19.21 26.35
C GLN A 128 29.89 18.81 24.88
N GLU A 129 30.35 17.60 24.58
CA GLU A 129 30.41 17.11 23.20
C GLU A 129 29.02 16.97 22.57
N ILE A 130 28.03 16.47 23.33
CA ILE A 130 26.64 16.40 22.86
C ILE A 130 26.09 17.81 22.59
N GLU A 131 26.30 18.77 23.49
CA GLU A 131 25.88 20.16 23.31
C GLU A 131 26.53 20.80 22.08
N ALA A 132 27.83 20.59 21.88
CA ALA A 132 28.56 21.09 20.71
C ALA A 132 28.03 20.53 19.39
N LYS A 133 27.57 19.27 19.36
CA LYS A 133 26.95 18.67 18.16
C LYS A 133 25.51 19.13 17.95
N LEU A 134 24.76 19.43 19.02
CA LEU A 134 23.36 19.87 18.92
C LEU A 134 23.22 21.37 18.62
N ALA A 135 24.13 22.21 19.10
CA ALA A 135 24.05 23.66 18.97
C ALA A 135 23.88 24.14 17.51
N PRO A 136 24.61 23.57 16.51
CA PRO A 136 24.46 23.98 15.11
C PRO A 136 23.12 23.64 14.48
N ILE A 137 22.36 22.68 15.05
CA ILE A 137 21.09 22.20 14.51
C ILE A 137 19.91 22.47 15.44
N GLN A 138 20.08 23.37 16.41
CA GLN A 138 19.13 23.48 17.51
C GLN A 138 17.75 23.96 17.05
N ALA A 139 17.70 24.87 16.07
CA ALA A 139 16.45 25.36 15.50
C ALA A 139 15.74 24.26 14.71
N GLU A 140 16.47 23.57 13.83
CA GLU A 140 16.02 22.44 13.02
C GLU A 140 15.49 21.30 13.90
N TRP A 141 16.21 21.00 14.98
CA TRP A 141 15.81 19.97 15.93
C TRP A 141 14.50 20.33 16.64
N GLN A 142 14.28 21.60 17.02
CA GLN A 142 13.00 22.02 17.59
C GLN A 142 11.88 21.93 16.56
N GLN A 143 12.09 22.38 15.32
CA GLN A 143 11.09 22.27 14.26
C GLN A 143 10.67 20.81 14.02
N VAL A 144 11.63 19.89 13.91
CA VAL A 144 11.36 18.45 13.76
C VAL A 144 10.61 17.89 14.97
N LYS A 145 10.95 18.35 16.18
CA LYS A 145 10.30 17.91 17.42
C LYS A 145 8.85 18.40 17.50
N GLU A 146 8.59 19.65 17.17
CA GLU A 146 7.25 20.24 17.11
C GLU A 146 6.39 19.52 16.07
N LEU A 147 6.95 19.27 14.87
CA LEU A 147 6.28 18.47 13.84
C LEU A 147 5.98 17.05 14.33
N HIS A 148 6.91 16.41 15.03
CA HIS A 148 6.66 15.08 15.56
C HIS A 148 5.53 15.08 16.61
N GLN A 149 5.47 16.11 17.44
CA GLN A 149 4.42 16.27 18.44
C GLN A 149 3.05 16.53 17.80
N SER A 150 2.98 17.37 16.77
CA SER A 150 1.73 17.65 16.05
C SER A 150 1.22 16.42 15.26
N LEU A 151 2.13 15.62 14.69
CA LEU A 151 1.78 14.40 13.96
C LEU A 151 1.40 13.21 14.86
N LYS A 152 1.81 13.20 16.13
CA LYS A 152 1.54 12.09 17.05
C LYS A 152 0.04 11.77 17.21
N PRO A 153 -0.86 12.73 17.52
CA PRO A 153 -2.29 12.44 17.63
C PRO A 153 -2.90 11.99 16.30
N ILE A 154 -2.47 12.57 15.18
CA ILE A 154 -2.92 12.19 13.83
C ILE A 154 -2.55 10.74 13.52
N LYS A 155 -1.30 10.35 13.79
CA LYS A 155 -0.84 8.96 13.60
C LYS A 155 -1.64 7.98 14.45
N SER A 156 -1.95 8.35 15.70
CA SER A 156 -2.76 7.51 16.59
C SER A 156 -4.18 7.27 16.08
N GLN A 157 -4.79 8.27 15.43
CA GLN A 157 -6.13 8.16 14.85
C GLN A 157 -6.11 7.37 13.53
N VAL A 158 -5.10 7.58 12.70
CA VAL A 158 -4.97 6.90 11.40
C VAL A 158 -4.54 5.43 11.53
N GLN A 159 -3.80 5.07 12.58
CA GLN A 159 -3.27 3.72 12.76
C GLN A 159 -4.34 2.60 12.69
N PRO A 160 -5.43 2.63 13.47
CA PRO A 160 -6.45 1.57 13.39
C PRO A 160 -7.07 1.47 11.99
N ILE A 161 -7.32 2.59 11.32
CA ILE A 161 -7.86 2.62 9.95
C ILE A 161 -6.89 1.96 8.96
N ARG A 162 -5.57 2.15 9.14
CA ARG A 162 -4.55 1.50 8.30
C ARG A 162 -4.48 0.00 8.53
N GLU A 163 -4.65 -0.45 9.78
CA GLU A 163 -4.64 -1.87 10.13
C GLU A 163 -5.85 -2.60 9.53
N GLU A 164 -7.06 -2.04 9.68
CA GLU A 164 -8.27 -2.57 9.04
C GLU A 164 -8.14 -2.58 7.51
N LYS A 165 -7.62 -1.50 6.93
CA LYS A 165 -7.39 -1.42 5.49
C LYS A 165 -6.40 -2.48 4.99
N LYS A 166 -5.39 -2.83 5.79
CA LYS A 166 -4.44 -3.89 5.45
C LYS A 166 -5.13 -5.25 5.36
N ALA A 167 -5.98 -5.58 6.34
CA ALA A 167 -6.79 -6.80 6.32
C ALA A 167 -7.71 -6.83 5.09
N ASN A 168 -8.36 -5.72 4.77
CA ASN A 168 -9.19 -5.61 3.57
C ASN A 168 -8.38 -5.76 2.26
N HIS A 169 -7.12 -5.31 2.24
CA HIS A 169 -6.25 -5.52 1.08
C HIS A 169 -5.88 -7.00 0.90
N GLU A 170 -5.64 -7.73 1.98
CA GLU A 170 -5.41 -9.18 1.96
C GLU A 170 -6.66 -9.92 1.43
N LYS A 171 -7.85 -9.53 1.89
CA LYS A 171 -9.13 -10.05 1.37
C LYS A 171 -9.31 -9.75 -0.13
N VAL A 172 -8.93 -8.56 -0.60
CA VAL A 172 -8.93 -8.22 -2.04
C VAL A 172 -8.01 -9.15 -2.84
N ILE A 173 -6.83 -9.51 -2.30
CA ILE A 173 -5.90 -10.41 -2.98
C ILE A 173 -6.52 -11.81 -3.10
N GLN A 174 -7.11 -12.32 -2.01
CA GLN A 174 -7.80 -13.62 -2.00
C GLN A 174 -8.95 -13.66 -3.01
N LEU A 175 -9.91 -12.73 -2.91
CA LEU A 175 -11.07 -12.65 -3.81
C LEU A 175 -10.66 -12.52 -5.28
N ARG A 176 -9.54 -11.83 -5.58
CA ARG A 176 -9.01 -11.76 -6.95
C ARG A 176 -8.40 -13.07 -7.43
N GLY A 177 -7.81 -13.85 -6.53
CA GLY A 177 -7.33 -15.20 -6.79
C GLY A 177 -8.51 -16.10 -7.14
N ASP A 178 -9.49 -16.16 -6.23
CA ASP A 178 -10.70 -16.98 -6.37
C ASP A 178 -11.46 -16.63 -7.65
N LEU A 179 -11.71 -15.35 -7.90
CA LEU A 179 -12.38 -14.89 -9.13
C LEU A 179 -11.63 -15.33 -10.39
N ARG A 180 -10.29 -15.29 -10.38
CA ARG A 180 -9.49 -15.71 -11.54
C ARG A 180 -9.62 -17.21 -11.77
N GLU A 181 -9.59 -18.00 -10.70
CA GLU A 181 -9.75 -19.45 -10.77
C GLU A 181 -11.15 -19.84 -11.24
N THR A 182 -12.20 -19.26 -10.65
CA THR A 182 -13.59 -19.49 -11.06
C THR A 182 -13.80 -19.13 -12.53
N LEU A 183 -13.27 -18.01 -13.02
CA LEU A 183 -13.38 -17.63 -14.43
C LEU A 183 -12.59 -18.58 -15.35
N LYS A 184 -11.47 -19.15 -14.89
CA LYS A 184 -10.73 -20.16 -15.63
C LYS A 184 -11.56 -21.44 -15.74
N ASN A 185 -12.14 -21.90 -14.63
CA ASN A 185 -12.98 -23.09 -14.58
C ASN A 185 -14.25 -22.92 -15.42
N ALA A 186 -14.88 -21.74 -15.38
CA ALA A 186 -16.02 -21.41 -16.25
C ALA A 186 -15.67 -21.55 -17.73
N LYS A 187 -14.47 -21.09 -18.13
CA LYS A 187 -14.00 -21.22 -19.51
C LYS A 187 -13.79 -22.68 -19.92
N GLU A 188 -13.25 -23.50 -19.03
CA GLU A 188 -13.05 -24.93 -19.27
C GLU A 188 -14.39 -25.68 -19.35
N ALA A 189 -15.33 -25.43 -18.44
CA ALA A 189 -16.68 -25.99 -18.48
C ALA A 189 -17.40 -25.66 -19.79
N TYR A 190 -17.30 -24.40 -20.25
CA TYR A 190 -17.84 -23.98 -21.54
C TYR A 190 -17.20 -24.73 -22.72
N GLN A 191 -15.87 -24.90 -22.72
CA GLN A 191 -15.15 -25.64 -23.77
C GLN A 191 -15.53 -27.13 -23.80
N ASN A 192 -15.90 -27.70 -22.66
CA ASN A 192 -16.34 -29.09 -22.52
C ASN A 192 -17.84 -29.29 -22.80
N GLY A 193 -18.58 -28.23 -23.14
CA GLY A 193 -20.03 -28.29 -23.38
C GLY A 193 -20.87 -28.47 -22.10
N ALA A 194 -20.29 -28.27 -20.92
CA ALA A 194 -20.96 -28.37 -19.63
C ALA A 194 -21.72 -27.07 -19.32
N GLU A 195 -22.86 -26.85 -19.98
CA GLU A 195 -23.61 -25.59 -19.92
C GLU A 195 -24.08 -25.22 -18.50
N THR A 196 -24.54 -26.18 -17.72
CA THR A 196 -24.99 -25.95 -16.33
C THR A 196 -23.83 -25.50 -15.45
N GLU A 197 -22.71 -26.24 -15.47
CA GLU A 197 -21.51 -25.91 -14.70
C GLU A 197 -20.93 -24.55 -15.12
N TRP A 198 -20.94 -24.23 -16.42
CA TRP A 198 -20.53 -22.92 -16.91
C TRP A 198 -21.37 -21.79 -16.32
N LYS A 199 -22.71 -21.92 -16.31
CA LYS A 199 -23.61 -20.91 -15.75
C LYS A 199 -23.43 -20.76 -14.23
N GLU A 200 -23.29 -21.87 -13.51
CA GLU A 200 -23.00 -21.86 -12.08
C GLU A 200 -21.70 -21.10 -11.77
N MET A 201 -20.62 -21.42 -12.50
CA MET A 201 -19.33 -20.73 -12.33
C MET A 201 -19.39 -19.24 -12.69
N LEU A 202 -20.24 -18.82 -13.65
CA LEU A 202 -20.45 -17.40 -13.93
C LEU A 202 -21.20 -16.69 -12.80
N ASN A 203 -22.19 -17.35 -12.18
CA ASN A 203 -22.89 -16.81 -11.01
C ASN A 203 -21.95 -16.70 -9.81
N ASP A 204 -21.11 -17.71 -9.56
CA ASP A 204 -20.09 -17.67 -8.51
C ASP A 204 -19.09 -16.53 -8.77
N ALA A 205 -18.65 -16.36 -10.02
CA ALA A 205 -17.77 -15.26 -10.39
C ALA A 205 -18.43 -13.88 -10.20
N ALA A 206 -19.74 -13.76 -10.47
CA ALA A 206 -20.49 -12.54 -10.19
C ALA A 206 -20.53 -12.26 -8.67
N GLY A 207 -20.85 -13.26 -7.84
CA GLY A 207 -20.86 -13.12 -6.39
C GLY A 207 -19.49 -12.76 -5.80
N LEU A 208 -18.40 -13.37 -6.29
CA LEU A 208 -17.03 -13.01 -5.91
C LEU A 208 -16.68 -11.58 -6.32
N LEU A 209 -17.17 -11.13 -7.48
CA LEU A 209 -16.93 -9.77 -7.96
C LEU A 209 -17.73 -8.72 -7.16
N GLU A 210 -18.95 -9.03 -6.74
CA GLU A 210 -19.74 -8.21 -5.80
C GLU A 210 -19.01 -8.07 -4.46
N GLN A 211 -18.56 -9.17 -3.87
CA GLN A 211 -17.78 -9.14 -2.63
C GLN A 211 -16.49 -8.32 -2.80
N LEU A 212 -15.80 -8.47 -3.94
CA LEU A 212 -14.61 -7.70 -4.25
C LEU A 212 -14.90 -6.19 -4.36
N ASN A 213 -16.04 -5.81 -4.95
CA ASN A 213 -16.46 -4.42 -5.05
C ASN A 213 -16.81 -3.86 -3.67
N ALA A 214 -17.56 -4.60 -2.85
CA ALA A 214 -17.91 -4.18 -1.48
C ALA A 214 -16.65 -3.92 -0.62
N VAL A 215 -15.67 -4.84 -0.63
CA VAL A 215 -14.42 -4.65 0.13
C VAL A 215 -13.64 -3.43 -0.39
N LYS A 216 -13.71 -3.13 -1.68
CA LYS A 216 -13.07 -1.93 -2.25
C LYS A 216 -13.79 -0.64 -1.87
N GLU A 217 -15.11 -0.65 -1.73
CA GLU A 217 -15.89 0.47 -1.20
C GLU A 217 -15.55 0.73 0.26
N GLU A 218 -15.38 -0.32 1.06
CA GLU A 218 -14.86 -0.20 2.43
C GLU A 218 -13.46 0.43 2.43
N ILE A 219 -12.55 -0.02 1.57
CA ILE A 219 -11.22 0.58 1.43
C ILE A 219 -11.31 2.05 1.01
N LEU A 220 -12.26 2.40 0.13
CA LEU A 220 -12.47 3.80 -0.27
C LEU A 220 -12.92 4.63 0.92
N THR A 221 -13.87 4.13 1.71
CA THR A 221 -14.36 4.76 2.93
C THR A 221 -13.24 4.94 3.96
N GLN A 222 -12.41 3.92 4.16
CA GLN A 222 -11.21 3.99 5.02
C GLN A 222 -10.22 5.05 4.50
N LYS A 223 -10.02 5.15 3.19
CA LYS A 223 -9.18 6.21 2.62
C LYS A 223 -9.78 7.60 2.85
N GLN A 224 -11.08 7.76 2.74
CA GLN A 224 -11.76 9.02 3.05
C GLN A 224 -11.62 9.37 4.53
N ALA A 225 -11.85 8.41 5.43
CA ALA A 225 -11.66 8.62 6.87
C ALA A 225 -10.21 9.01 7.21
N ILE A 226 -9.22 8.40 6.54
CA ILE A 226 -7.83 8.85 6.66
C ILE A 226 -7.71 10.30 6.19
N TYR A 227 -8.27 10.68 5.04
CA TYR A 227 -8.20 12.06 4.55
C TYR A 227 -8.80 13.06 5.55
N ASP A 228 -9.95 12.74 6.13
CA ASP A 228 -10.66 13.60 7.07
C ASP A 228 -9.86 13.84 8.36
N VAL A 229 -9.07 12.85 8.80
CA VAL A 229 -8.15 13.00 9.94
C VAL A 229 -6.93 13.86 9.59
N LEU A 230 -6.58 14.00 8.30
CA LEU A 230 -5.42 14.78 7.86
C LEU A 230 -5.74 16.25 7.55
N LYS A 231 -7.03 16.61 7.49
CA LYS A 231 -7.52 17.95 7.20
C LYS A 231 -7.76 18.75 8.48
#